data_AF-I6R258-F1
#
_entry.id   AF-I6R258-F1
#
_cell.length_a   1.000
_cell.length_b   1.000
_cell.length_c   1.000
_cell.angle_alpha   90.00
_cell.angle_beta   90.00
_cell.angle_gamma   90.00
#
_symmetry.space_group_name_H-M   'P 1'
#
loop_
_entity.id
_entity.type
_entity.pdbx_description
1 polymer ?
#
loop_
_entity_poly.entity_id
_entity_poly.type
_entity_poly.pdbx_seq_one_letter_code
_entity_poly.pdbx_strand_id
1 'polypeptide(L)' 'MTTAEMIKELCEQMNISVSELARRIGQTPQNFNKKLQRETVTLDELKAIADVLGVKFVQAFILPDGEEIKISNE' A
#
# COMPACT_ATOMS: atom_id res chain seq x y z
N MET A 1 10.32 7.84 5.34
CA MET A 1 9.51 7.07 4.39
C MET A 1 8.05 7.22 4.79
N THR A 2 7.28 7.95 4.00
CA THR A 2 5.82 8.03 4.15
C THR A 2 5.13 6.86 3.45
N THR A 3 3.83 6.67 3.70
CA THR A 3 3.02 5.69 2.94
C THR A 3 3.07 5.94 1.44
N ALA A 4 3.10 7.22 1.03
CA ALA A 4 3.19 7.57 -0.38
C ALA A 4 4.57 7.23 -0.99
N GLU A 5 5.66 7.40 -0.24
CA GLU A 5 6.99 6.98 -0.67
C GLU A 5 7.07 5.45 -0.80
N MET A 6 6.55 4.69 0.18
CA MET A 6 6.45 3.23 0.12
C MET A 6 5.74 2.74 -1.14
N ILE A 7 4.59 3.32 -1.46
CA ILE A 7 3.79 2.94 -2.64
C ILE A 7 4.55 3.25 -3.95
N LYS A 8 5.28 4.37 -4.00
CA LYS A 8 6.07 4.75 -5.19
C LYS A 8 7.25 3.80 -5.41
N GLU A 9 7.99 3.48 -4.35
CA GLU A 9 9.08 2.50 -4.43
C GLU A 9 8.56 1.12 -4.83
N LEU A 10 7.41 0.69 -4.28
CA LEU A 10 6.76 -0.55 -4.70
C LEU A 10 6.41 -0.54 -6.19
N CYS A 11 5.87 0.55 -6.72
CA CYS A 11 5.58 0.67 -8.15
C CYS A 11 6.85 0.55 -9.01
N GLU A 12 7.95 1.16 -8.57
CA GLU A 12 9.25 1.08 -9.25
C GLU A 12 9.80 -0.35 -9.26
N GLN A 13 9.79 -1.05 -8.12
CA GLN A 13 10.24 -2.43 -8.03
C GLN A 13 9.38 -3.40 -8.85
N MET A 14 8.08 -3.13 -8.94
CA MET A 14 7.14 -3.91 -9.77
C MET A 14 7.15 -3.50 -11.24
N ASN A 15 7.95 -2.50 -11.63
CA ASN A 15 8.03 -1.94 -12.99
C ASN A 15 6.66 -1.53 -13.55
N ILE A 16 5.84 -0.86 -12.73
CA ILE A 16 4.54 -0.30 -13.13
C ILE A 16 4.44 1.18 -12.77
N SER A 17 3.54 1.90 -13.46
CA SER A 17 3.23 3.28 -13.09
C SER A 17 2.23 3.35 -11.93
N VAL A 18 2.27 4.43 -11.15
CA VAL A 18 1.25 4.74 -10.12
C VAL A 18 -0.16 4.81 -10.73
N SER A 19 -0.28 5.29 -11.97
CA SER A 19 -1.54 5.34 -12.71
C SER A 19 -2.09 3.95 -13.04
N GLU A 20 -1.21 3.00 -13.35
CA GLU A 20 -1.58 1.60 -13.57
C GLU A 20 -2.02 0.96 -12.26
N LEU A 21 -1.26 1.16 -11.17
CA LEU A 21 -1.66 0.68 -9.85
C LEU A 21 -3.05 1.18 -9.46
N ALA A 22 -3.31 2.48 -9.63
CA ALA A 22 -4.61 3.08 -9.34
C ALA A 22 -5.75 2.35 -10.07
N ARG A 23 -5.57 2.02 -11.35
CA ARG A 23 -6.56 1.29 -12.14
C ARG A 23 -6.77 -0.13 -11.63
N ARG A 24 -5.71 -0.83 -11.24
CA ARG A 24 -5.80 -2.21 -10.70
C ARG A 24 -6.62 -2.27 -9.41
N ILE A 25 -6.49 -1.27 -8.55
CA ILE A 25 -7.29 -1.17 -7.31
C ILE A 25 -8.66 -0.49 -7.52
N GLY A 26 -9.12 -0.35 -8.76
CA GLY A 26 -10.45 0.19 -9.08
C GLY A 26 -10.61 1.70 -8.91
N GLN A 27 -9.51 2.46 -8.90
CA GLN A 27 -9.51 3.91 -8.74
C GLN A 27 -9.07 4.65 -10.01
N THR A 28 -9.48 5.92 -10.12
CA THR A 28 -8.92 6.79 -11.15
C THR A 28 -7.51 7.25 -10.73
N PRO A 29 -6.56 7.40 -11.67
CA PRO A 29 -5.22 7.92 -11.36
C PRO A 29 -5.24 9.27 -10.64
N GLN A 30 -6.20 10.13 -11.00
CA GLN A 30 -6.32 11.47 -10.40
C GLN A 30 -6.77 11.42 -8.94
N ASN A 31 -7.70 10.51 -8.58
CA ASN A 31 -8.11 10.32 -7.19
C ASN A 31 -6.96 9.75 -6.36
N PHE A 32 -6.32 8.70 -6.88
CA PHE A 32 -5.24 8.03 -6.16
C PHE A 32 -4.04 8.96 -5.94
N ASN A 33 -3.65 9.75 -6.95
CA ASN A 33 -2.57 10.72 -6.80
C ASN A 33 -2.89 11.81 -5.76
N LYS A 34 -4.15 12.26 -5.67
CA LYS A 34 -4.59 13.18 -4.58
C LYS A 34 -4.50 12.51 -3.22
N LYS A 35 -4.85 11.23 -3.08
CA LYS A 35 -4.69 10.48 -1.82
C LYS A 35 -3.22 10.35 -1.41
N LEU A 36 -2.33 10.07 -2.36
CA LEU A 36 -0.89 10.02 -2.11
C LEU A 36 -0.34 11.38 -1.65
N GLN A 37 -0.79 12.49 -2.25
CA GLN A 37 -0.40 13.84 -1.84
C GLN A 37 -0.92 14.25 -0.46
N ARG A 38 -2.13 13.79 -0.10
CA ARG A 38 -2.79 14.10 1.18
C ARG A 38 -2.46 13.11 2.29
N GLU A 39 -1.70 12.06 1.98
CA GLU A 39 -1.38 10.95 2.89
C GLU A 39 -2.62 10.25 3.47
N THR A 40 -3.68 10.10 2.66
CA THR A 40 -4.96 9.52 3.07
C THR A 40 -5.23 8.13 2.47
N VAL A 41 -4.19 7.37 2.16
CA VAL A 41 -4.36 5.97 1.71
C VAL A 41 -4.70 5.11 2.92
N THR A 42 -5.79 4.35 2.85
CA THR A 42 -6.26 3.54 3.98
C THR A 42 -5.56 2.17 4.05
N LEU A 43 -5.69 1.48 5.19
CA LEU A 43 -5.20 0.10 5.33
C LEU A 43 -5.84 -0.85 4.32
N ASP A 44 -7.14 -0.69 4.05
CA ASP A 44 -7.86 -1.49 3.05
C ASP A 44 -7.28 -1.30 1.65
N GLU A 45 -6.91 -0.06 1.30
CA GLU A 45 -6.23 0.23 0.04
C GLU A 45 -4.83 -0.38 -0.01
N LEU A 46 -4.07 -0.37 1.09
CA LEU A 46 -2.76 -1.03 1.17
C LEU A 46 -2.88 -2.55 0.98
N LYS A 47 -3.91 -3.18 1.56
CA LYS A 47 -4.20 -4.60 1.33
C LYS A 47 -4.56 -4.86 -0.12
N ALA A 48 -5.47 -4.07 -0.69
CA ALA A 48 -5.86 -4.20 -2.10
C ALA A 48 -4.66 -4.03 -3.05
N ILE A 49 -3.75 -3.09 -2.77
CA ILE A 49 -2.48 -2.93 -3.50
C ILE A 49 -1.66 -4.23 -3.43
N ALA A 50 -1.54 -4.82 -2.24
CA ALA A 50 -0.80 -6.05 -2.04
C ALA A 50 -1.41 -7.22 -2.85
N ASP A 51 -2.74 -7.37 -2.79
CA ASP A 51 -3.47 -8.41 -3.51
C ASP A 51 -3.32 -8.29 -5.03
N VAL A 52 -3.48 -7.09 -5.60
CA VAL A 52 -3.38 -6.91 -7.07
C VAL A 52 -1.94 -6.98 -7.60
N LEU A 53 -0.96 -6.82 -6.73
CA LEU A 53 0.46 -6.94 -7.07
C LEU A 53 1.04 -8.32 -6.71
N GLY A 54 0.27 -9.18 -6.05
CA GLY A 54 0.72 -10.50 -5.62
C GLY A 54 1.86 -10.43 -4.59
N VAL A 55 1.86 -9.38 -3.75
CA VAL A 55 2.85 -9.19 -2.68
C VAL A 55 2.18 -9.35 -1.31
N LYS A 56 3.00 -9.56 -0.27
CA LYS A 56 2.52 -9.67 1.11
C LYS A 56 2.66 -8.34 1.82
N PHE A 57 1.56 -7.81 2.33
CA PHE A 57 1.55 -6.68 3.26
C PHE A 57 1.41 -7.18 4.69
N VAL A 58 2.30 -6.73 5.57
CA VAL A 58 2.24 -6.98 7.00
C VAL A 58 2.44 -5.67 7.74
N GLN A 59 1.52 -5.36 8.64
CA GLN A 59 1.66 -4.31 9.64
C GLN A 59 1.60 -4.97 11.01
N ALA A 60 2.62 -4.77 11.84
CA ALA A 60 2.70 -5.38 13.16
C ALA A 60 3.15 -4.37 14.21
N PHE A 61 2.56 -4.47 15.40
CA PHE A 61 3.13 -3.94 16.64
C PHE A 61 3.82 -5.07 17.38
N ILE A 62 5.07 -4.85 17.77
CA ILE A 62 5.87 -5.82 18.53
C ILE A 62 5.90 -5.32 19.98
N LEU A 63 5.42 -6.14 20.89
CA LEU A 63 5.42 -5.86 22.33
C LEU A 63 6.82 -6.09 22.92
N PRO A 64 7.15 -5.50 24.08
CA PRO A 64 8.49 -5.64 24.69
C PRO A 64 8.89 -7.09 25.02
N ASP A 65 7.91 -7.95 25.26
CA ASP A 65 8.06 -9.39 25.50
C ASP A 65 8.19 -10.23 24.20
N GLY A 66 8.00 -9.61 23.04
CA GLY A 66 8.12 -10.23 21.72
C GLY A 66 6.81 -10.70 21.10
N GLU A 67 5.67 -10.61 21.78
CA GLU A 67 4.36 -10.87 21.18
C GLU A 67 4.02 -9.85 20.08
N GLU A 68 3.28 -10.29 19.06
CA GLU A 68 2.96 -9.47 17.88
C GLU A 68 1.45 -9.26 17.73
N ILE A 69 1.03 -8.01 17.56
CA ILE A 69 -0.31 -7.64 17.11
C ILE A 69 -0.21 -7.26 15.64
N LYS A 70 -0.66 -8.12 14.73
CA LYS A 70 -0.48 -7.92 13.28
C LYS A 70 -1.76 -7.93 12.48
N ILE A 71 -1.72 -7.19 11.37
CA ILE A 71 -2.72 -7.15 10.30
C ILE A 71 -1.99 -7.40 8.99
N SER A 72 -2.55 -8.27 8.16
CA SER A 72 -2.05 -8.60 6.83
C SER A 72 -3.17 -8.53 5.77
N ASN A 73 -2.79 -8.61 4.49
CA ASN A 73 -3.74 -8.83 3.39
C ASN A 73 -4.19 -10.30 3.29
N GLU A 74 -3.43 -11.22 3.89
CA GLU A 74 -3.79 -12.64 4.09
C GLU A 74 -4.28 -12.92 5.52
#